data_AF-A0A352IDL5-F1
#
_entry.id   AF-A0A352IDL5-F1
#
_cell.length_a   1.000
_cell.length_b   1.000
_cell.length_c   1.000
_cell.angle_alpha   90.00
_cell.angle_beta   90.00
_cell.angle_gamma   90.00
#
_symmetry.space_group_name_H-M   'P 1'
#
loop_
_entity.id
_entity.type
_entity.pdbx_description
1 polymer ?
#
loop_
_entity_poly.entity_id
_entity_poly.type
_entity_poly.pdbx_seq_one_letter_code
_entity_poly.pdbx_strand_id
1 'polypeptide(L)'
;MMTAPSGTGKSTHTRLWYDNIPGCDLMNDDNPVLRIVEGKPVVYGSPWSGKTPCYRNVSAPVGAIVRIRQCPSNSIRKLSPVEALAALLPAMSSMKWDRRVYGGVYGTVARLIALCNVYELGCLPNAEAALLCHDTVTG
;
A
#
# COMPACT_ATOMS: atom_id res chain seq x y z
N MET A 1 -2.60 -3.06 -2.27
CA MET A 1 -1.60 -1.96 -2.36
C MET A 1 -0.54 -2.16 -1.29
N MET A 2 0.74 -2.01 -1.60
CA MET A 2 1.83 -2.17 -0.63
C MET A 2 2.49 -0.83 -0.31
N THR A 3 2.81 -0.62 0.96
CA THR A 3 3.58 0.53 1.45
C THR A 3 4.73 0.05 2.34
N ALA A 4 5.85 0.75 2.30
CA ALA A 4 6.98 0.51 3.17
C ALA A 4 7.77 1.82 3.31
N PRO A 5 8.48 2.04 4.42
CA PRO A 5 9.52 3.06 4.44
C PRO A 5 10.53 2.83 3.31
N SER A 6 11.22 3.89 2.89
CA SER A 6 12.25 3.77 1.86
C SER A 6 13.33 2.78 2.31
N GLY A 7 13.73 1.87 1.41
CA GLY A 7 14.74 0.84 1.68
C GLY A 7 14.28 -0.41 2.44
N THR A 8 12.99 -0.53 2.81
CA THR A 8 12.51 -1.65 3.65
C THR A 8 11.97 -2.86 2.86
N GLY A 9 12.23 -2.94 1.55
CA GLY A 9 11.97 -4.15 0.75
C GLY A 9 10.67 -4.19 -0.07
N LYS A 10 9.98 -3.06 -0.30
CA LYS A 10 8.75 -3.01 -1.14
C LYS A 10 8.96 -3.63 -2.54
N SER A 11 10.03 -3.24 -3.23
CA SER A 11 10.33 -3.75 -4.59
C SER A 11 10.70 -5.24 -4.55
N THR A 12 11.43 -5.67 -3.52
CA THR A 12 11.73 -7.10 -3.30
C THR A 12 10.43 -7.90 -3.11
N HIS A 13 9.51 -7.41 -2.28
CA HIS A 13 8.24 -8.10 -2.05
C HIS A 13 7.31 -8.07 -3.27
N THR A 14 7.34 -6.98 -4.04
CA THR A 14 6.62 -6.87 -5.32
C THR A 14 7.11 -7.92 -6.32
N ARG A 15 8.43 -8.15 -6.39
CA ARG A 15 9.01 -9.20 -7.23
C ARG A 15 8.58 -10.60 -6.79
N LEU A 16 8.55 -10.86 -5.48
CA LEU A 16 8.06 -12.13 -4.95
C LEU A 16 6.60 -12.41 -5.36
N TRP A 17 5.76 -11.38 -5.42
CA TRP A 17 4.40 -11.51 -5.94
C TRP A 17 4.40 -11.91 -7.42
N TYR A 18 5.21 -11.27 -8.25
CA TYR A 18 5.33 -11.64 -9.66
C TYR A 18 5.81 -13.06 -9.88
N ASP A 19 6.81 -13.49 -9.10
CA ASP A 19 7.46 -14.78 -9.28
C ASP A 19 6.57 -15.95 -8.79
N ASN A 20 5.61 -15.69 -7.89
CA ASN A 20 4.87 -16.76 -7.19
C ASN A 20 3.33 -16.67 -7.29
N ILE A 21 2.76 -15.53 -7.70
CA ILE A 21 1.31 -15.34 -7.77
C ILE A 21 0.91 -15.00 -9.21
N PRO A 22 0.14 -15.87 -9.88
CA PRO A 22 -0.26 -15.65 -11.27
C PRO A 22 -1.23 -14.46 -11.40
N GLY A 23 -1.13 -13.74 -12.52
CA GLY A 23 -2.04 -12.63 -12.83
C GLY A 23 -1.74 -11.32 -12.07
N CYS A 24 -0.59 -11.22 -11.40
CA CYS A 24 -0.14 -9.98 -10.78
C CYS A 24 0.37 -8.96 -11.81
N ASP A 25 0.14 -7.68 -11.53
CA ASP A 25 0.55 -6.58 -12.39
C ASP A 25 0.96 -5.34 -11.57
N LEU A 26 1.93 -4.56 -12.07
CA LEU A 26 2.45 -3.34 -11.43
C LEU A 26 1.79 -2.13 -12.05
N MET A 27 1.01 -1.44 -11.23
CA MET A 27 0.32 -0.22 -11.63
C MET A 27 1.20 1.04 -11.55
N ASN A 28 1.99 1.16 -10.48
CA ASN A 28 2.87 2.29 -10.24
C ASN A 28 3.94 1.90 -9.20
N ASP A 29 5.17 2.39 -9.37
CA ASP A 29 6.32 2.02 -8.53
C ASP A 29 6.56 2.97 -7.34
N ASP A 30 5.98 4.18 -7.32
CA ASP A 30 6.34 5.21 -6.33
C ASP A 30 5.14 5.95 -5.74
N ASN A 31 4.52 6.85 -6.51
CA ASN A 31 3.45 7.74 -6.03
C ASN A 31 2.12 7.46 -6.75
N PRO A 32 1.43 6.34 -6.48
CA PRO A 32 0.08 6.13 -6.97
C PRO A 32 -0.87 7.16 -6.35
N VAL A 33 -1.95 7.49 -7.06
CA VAL A 33 -2.97 8.42 -6.56
C VAL A 33 -4.12 7.65 -5.94
N LEU A 34 -4.47 7.97 -4.70
CA LEU A 34 -5.64 7.40 -4.01
C LEU A 34 -6.79 8.40 -4.02
N ARG A 35 -7.99 7.92 -4.37
CA ARG A 35 -9.23 8.69 -4.31
C ARG A 35 -10.34 7.86 -3.70
N ILE A 36 -11.28 8.52 -3.05
CA ILE A 36 -12.57 7.93 -2.69
C ILE A 36 -13.57 8.39 -3.73
N VAL A 37 -14.06 7.47 -4.54
CA VAL A 37 -15.03 7.72 -5.62
C VAL A 37 -16.29 6.94 -5.27
N GLU A 38 -17.43 7.63 -5.14
CA GLU A 38 -18.71 7.00 -4.80
C GLU A 38 -18.64 6.11 -3.55
N GLY A 39 -17.90 6.56 -2.53
CA GLY A 39 -17.72 5.82 -1.28
C GLY A 39 -16.76 4.64 -1.35
N LYS A 40 -16.10 4.40 -2.50
CA LYS A 40 -15.14 3.31 -2.68
C LYS A 40 -13.71 3.84 -2.84
N PRO A 41 -12.72 3.25 -2.16
CA PRO A 41 -11.32 3.56 -2.41
C PRO A 41 -10.87 3.03 -3.77
N VAL A 42 -10.32 3.91 -4.59
CA VAL A 42 -9.75 3.58 -5.91
C VAL A 42 -8.34 4.12 -5.98
N VAL A 43 -7.42 3.28 -6.46
CA VAL A 43 -6.03 3.63 -6.70
C VAL A 43 -5.80 3.78 -8.21
N TYR A 44 -5.01 4.77 -8.58
CA TYR A 44 -4.68 5.10 -9.96
C TYR A 44 -3.17 5.06 -10.14
N GLY A 45 -2.74 4.64 -11.33
CA GLY A 45 -1.39 4.96 -11.79
C GLY A 45 -1.19 6.47 -11.88
N SER A 46 0.07 6.90 -11.92
CA SER A 46 0.41 8.32 -11.96
C SER A 46 1.61 8.56 -12.89
N PRO A 47 1.80 9.80 -13.35
CA PRO A 47 3.00 10.16 -14.12
C PRO A 47 4.27 10.18 -13.26
N TRP A 48 4.15 10.03 -11.93
CA TRP A 48 5.28 9.95 -11.01
C TRP A 48 5.66 8.48 -10.81
N SER A 49 6.74 8.08 -11.47
CA SER A 49 7.34 6.77 -11.29
C SER A 49 8.75 6.91 -10.73
N GLY A 50 9.15 5.93 -9.91
CA GLY A 50 10.44 5.90 -9.25
C GLY A 50 11.56 5.44 -10.18
N LYS A 51 12.28 4.39 -9.77
CA LYS A 51 13.42 3.87 -10.54
C LYS A 51 13.00 3.07 -11.77
N THR A 52 11.82 2.46 -11.72
CA THR A 52 11.26 1.71 -12.85
C THR A 52 10.34 2.62 -13.66
N PRO A 53 10.50 2.73 -15.00
CA PRO A 53 9.55 3.43 -15.86
C PRO A 53 8.19 2.72 -15.85
N CYS A 54 7.24 3.19 -15.03
CA CYS A 54 5.92 2.60 -14.89
C CYS A 54 4.85 3.71 -14.91
N TYR A 55 4.56 4.19 -16.12
CA TYR A 55 3.61 5.28 -16.38
C TYR A 55 2.35 4.73 -17.02
N ARG A 56 1.40 4.26 -16.20
CA ARG A 56 0.22 3.55 -16.69
C ARG A 56 -1.04 4.32 -16.34
N ASN A 57 -1.84 4.63 -17.36
CA ASN A 57 -3.17 5.20 -17.18
C ASN A 57 -4.19 4.09 -16.89
N VAL A 58 -4.08 3.48 -15.71
CA VAL A 58 -4.96 2.42 -15.24
C VAL A 58 -5.42 2.72 -13.82
N SER A 59 -6.51 2.08 -13.41
CA SER A 59 -7.06 2.21 -12.06
C SER A 59 -7.64 0.90 -11.57
N ALA A 60 -7.67 0.71 -10.26
CA ALA A 60 -8.25 -0.47 -9.63
C ALA A 60 -8.87 -0.11 -8.27
N PRO A 61 -9.93 -0.82 -7.83
CA PRO A 61 -10.41 -0.71 -6.46
C PRO A 61 -9.32 -1.20 -5.49
N VAL A 62 -9.23 -0.56 -4.31
CA VAL A 62 -8.29 -1.01 -3.27
C VAL A 62 -8.93 -2.16 -2.48
N GLY A 63 -8.41 -3.38 -2.66
CA GLY A 63 -8.81 -4.53 -1.84
C GLY A 63 -8.28 -4.44 -0.40
N ALA A 64 -6.97 -4.20 -0.26
CA ALA A 64 -6.32 -4.03 1.03
C ALA A 64 -5.05 -3.17 0.91
N ILE A 65 -4.60 -2.62 2.04
CA ILE A 65 -3.31 -1.94 2.16
C ILE A 65 -2.41 -2.75 3.09
N VAL A 66 -1.20 -3.05 2.64
CA VAL A 66 -0.24 -3.84 3.41
C VAL A 66 1.03 -3.03 3.64
N ARG A 67 1.36 -2.78 4.91
CA ARG A 67 2.62 -2.17 5.32
C ARG A 67 3.67 -3.26 5.53
N ILE A 68 4.73 -3.22 4.74
CA ILE A 68 5.85 -4.16 4.81
C ILE A 68 6.83 -3.74 5.90
N ARG A 69 7.28 -4.72 6.69
CA ARG A 69 8.32 -4.57 7.72
C ARG A 69 9.24 -5.79 7.66
N GLN A 70 10.55 -5.57 7.71
CA GLN A 70 11.50 -6.68 7.83
C GLN A 70 11.39 -7.30 9.23
N CYS A 71 11.26 -8.63 9.28
CA CYS A 71 11.16 -9.39 10.52
C CYS A 71 11.91 -10.72 10.38
N PRO A 72 12.33 -11.34 11.49
CA PRO A 72 13.00 -12.65 11.47
C PRO A 72 12.06 -13.80 11.10
N SER A 73 10.75 -13.55 11.00
CA SER A 73 9.73 -14.53 10.62
C SER A 73 8.59 -13.86 9.84
N ASN A 74 7.89 -14.68 9.04
CA ASN A 74 6.71 -14.26 8.30
C ASN A 74 5.50 -14.21 9.23
N SER A 75 4.86 -13.05 9.32
CA SER A 75 3.62 -12.85 10.07
C SER A 75 2.84 -11.69 9.48
N ILE A 76 1.52 -11.82 9.45
CA ILE A 76 0.62 -10.76 8.99
C ILE A 76 -0.48 -10.56 10.02
N ARG A 77 -0.79 -9.30 10.30
CA ARG A 77 -1.87 -8.94 11.22
C ARG A 77 -2.62 -7.74 10.70
N LYS A 78 -3.92 -7.68 11.01
CA LYS A 78 -4.73 -6.48 10.76
C LYS A 78 -4.36 -5.40 11.78
N LEU A 79 -4.17 -4.18 11.31
CA LEU A 79 -3.91 -3.02 12.15
C LEU A 79 -5.24 -2.47 12.70
N SER A 80 -5.21 -2.00 13.94
CA SER A 80 -6.29 -1.15 14.47
C SER A 80 -6.35 0.18 13.71
N PRO A 81 -7.48 0.91 13.76
CA PRO A 81 -7.60 2.20 13.07
C PRO A 81 -6.50 3.21 13.43
N VAL A 82 -6.09 3.24 14.71
CA VAL A 82 -5.03 4.13 15.20
C VAL A 82 -3.66 3.73 14.64
N GLU A 83 -3.34 2.44 14.66
CA GLU A 83 -2.08 1.93 14.07
C GLU A 83 -2.06 2.15 12.55
N ALA A 84 -3.18 1.92 11.86
CA ALA A 84 -3.30 2.15 10.43
C ALA A 84 -3.07 3.63 10.08
N LEU A 85 -3.64 4.55 10.86
CA LEU A 85 -3.43 6.00 10.68
C LEU A 85 -1.96 6.37 10.85
N ALA A 86 -1.32 5.90 11.93
CA ALA A 86 0.10 6.11 12.18
C ALA A 86 0.98 5.47 11.09
N ALA A 87 0.54 4.36 10.52
CA ALA A 87 1.25 3.65 9.46
C ALA A 87 1.16 4.38 8.10
N LEU A 88 0.00 4.94 7.75
CA LEU A 88 -0.27 5.48 6.41
C LEU A 88 0.01 6.98 6.30
N LEU A 89 -0.30 7.77 7.32
CA LEU A 89 -0.19 9.23 7.24
C LEU A 89 1.24 9.71 6.89
N PRO A 90 2.33 9.12 7.41
CA PRO A 90 3.69 9.49 7.03
C PRO A 90 4.06 9.14 5.58
N ALA A 91 3.36 8.18 4.96
CA ALA A 91 3.60 7.74 3.59
C ALA A 91 2.90 8.65 2.55
N MET A 92 2.09 9.62 2.99
CA MET A 92 1.36 10.52 2.09
C MET A 92 2.19 11.74 1.74
N SER A 93 2.46 11.92 0.44
CA SER A 93 3.06 13.13 -0.12
C SER A 93 2.11 14.32 0.09
N SER A 94 2.44 15.22 1.01
CA SER A 94 1.58 16.36 1.39
C SER A 94 2.37 17.55 1.94
N MET A 95 1.83 18.76 1.75
CA MET A 95 2.35 19.99 2.35
C MET A 95 1.91 20.07 3.81
N LYS A 96 2.75 19.55 4.73
CA LYS A 96 2.42 19.44 6.17
C LYS A 96 2.20 20.79 6.86
N TRP A 97 2.78 21.87 6.32
CA TRP A 97 2.64 23.23 6.87
C TRP A 97 1.32 23.91 6.46
N ASP A 98 0.67 23.45 5.39
CA ASP A 98 -0.64 23.98 4.99
C ASP A 98 -1.73 23.20 5.72
N ARG A 99 -2.37 23.85 6.70
CA ARG A 99 -3.40 23.24 7.55
C ARG A 99 -4.60 22.72 6.75
N ARG A 100 -4.98 23.40 5.65
CA ARG A 100 -6.12 23.01 4.82
C ARG A 100 -5.78 21.75 4.02
N VAL A 101 -4.62 21.74 3.37
CA VAL A 101 -4.15 20.58 2.59
C VAL A 101 -3.92 19.38 3.50
N TYR A 102 -3.21 19.56 4.61
CA TYR A 102 -2.92 18.48 5.54
C TYR A 102 -4.18 17.93 6.22
N GLY A 103 -5.14 18.81 6.57
CA GLY A 103 -6.45 18.40 7.08
C GLY A 103 -7.25 17.57 6.07
N GLY A 104 -7.21 17.92 4.78
CA GLY A 104 -7.84 17.14 3.70
C GLY A 104 -7.20 15.76 3.52
N VAL A 105 -5.87 15.68 3.59
CA VAL A 105 -5.13 14.40 3.55
C VAL A 105 -5.49 13.53 4.73
N TYR A 106 -5.47 14.09 5.95
CA TYR A 106 -5.88 13.38 7.16
C TYR A 106 -7.30 12.82 7.04
N GLY A 107 -8.26 13.64 6.63
CA GLY A 107 -9.65 13.21 6.45
C GLY A 107 -9.81 12.10 5.39
N THR A 108 -9.02 12.16 4.32
CA THR A 108 -9.00 11.13 3.28
C THR A 108 -8.43 9.81 3.81
N VAL A 109 -7.32 9.85 4.54
CA VAL A 109 -6.72 8.65 5.17
C VAL A 109 -7.66 8.04 6.19
N ALA A 110 -8.31 8.85 7.02
CA ALA A 110 -9.29 8.37 7.99
C ALA A 110 -10.46 7.64 7.31
N ARG A 111 -11.00 8.21 6.23
CA ARG A 111 -12.06 7.54 5.43
C ARG A 111 -11.55 6.27 4.75
N LEU A 112 -10.32 6.27 4.24
CA LEU A 112 -9.70 5.08 3.63
C LEU A 112 -9.64 3.92 4.64
N ILE A 113 -9.16 4.18 5.85
CA ILE A 113 -9.07 3.19 6.94
C ILE A 113 -10.44 2.64 7.34
N ALA A 114 -11.49 3.45 7.26
CA ALA A 114 -12.86 3.01 7.52
C ALA A 114 -13.43 2.11 6.39
N LEU A 115 -12.87 2.19 5.19
CA LEU A 115 -13.40 1.51 3.99
C LEU A 115 -12.56 0.30 3.56
N CYS A 116 -11.29 0.22 3.95
CA CYS A 116 -10.41 -0.88 3.57
C CYS A 116 -9.61 -1.42 4.75
N ASN A 117 -9.33 -2.73 4.71
CA ASN A 117 -8.46 -3.35 5.69
C ASN A 117 -7.00 -2.91 5.48
N VAL A 118 -6.34 -2.59 6.59
CA VAL A 118 -4.91 -2.27 6.61
C VAL A 118 -4.18 -3.32 7.44
N TYR A 119 -3.12 -3.89 6.88
CA TYR A 119 -2.33 -4.94 7.49
C TYR A 119 -0.89 -4.50 7.67
N GLU A 120 -0.21 -5.10 8.63
CA GLU A 120 1.25 -5.08 8.73
C GLU A 120 1.75 -6.50 8.46
N LEU A 121 2.66 -6.62 7.49
CA LEU A 121 3.35 -7.85 7.14
C LEU A 121 4.80 -7.74 7.62
N GLY A 122 5.14 -8.51 8.65
CA GLY A 122 6.52 -8.84 8.98
C GLY A 122 6.99 -9.95 8.03
N CYS A 123 8.07 -9.74 7.28
CA CYS A 123 8.49 -10.73 6.28
C CYS A 123 10.01 -10.92 6.16
N LEU A 124 10.37 -12.16 5.80
CA LEU A 124 11.60 -12.56 5.14
C LEU A 124 11.43 -12.38 3.61
N PRO A 125 12.53 -12.26 2.84
CA PRO A 125 12.48 -12.12 1.38
C PRO A 125 12.30 -13.48 0.68
N ASN A 126 11.21 -14.20 0.99
CA ASN A 126 10.92 -15.53 0.45
C ASN A 126 9.49 -15.65 -0.10
N ALA A 127 9.24 -16.71 -0.87
CA ALA A 127 7.95 -16.95 -1.52
C ALA A 127 6.79 -17.06 -0.51
N GLU A 128 7.05 -17.69 0.64
CA GLU A 128 6.06 -17.90 1.71
C GLU A 128 5.50 -16.57 2.23
N ALA A 129 6.30 -15.49 2.24
CA ALA A 129 5.81 -14.17 2.63
C ALA A 129 4.78 -13.61 1.63
N ALA A 130 5.00 -13.83 0.33
CA ALA A 130 4.09 -13.36 -0.71
C ALA A 130 2.77 -14.13 -0.67
N LEU A 131 2.84 -15.47 -0.54
CA LEU A 131 1.67 -16.34 -0.42
C LEU A 131 0.86 -16.01 0.85
N LEU A 132 1.52 -15.89 2.00
CA LEU A 132 0.85 -15.48 3.25
C LEU A 132 0.09 -14.16 3.10
N CYS A 133 0.72 -13.17 2.46
CA CYS A 133 0.12 -11.87 2.20
C CYS A 133 -1.11 -12.02 1.29
N HIS A 134 -0.97 -12.71 0.16
CA HIS A 134 -2.04 -12.93 -0.80
C HIS A 134 -3.24 -13.63 -0.18
N ASP A 135 -3.02 -14.76 0.49
CA ASP A 135 -4.10 -15.58 1.05
C ASP A 135 -4.87 -14.80 2.14
N THR A 136 -4.16 -13.98 2.92
CA THR A 136 -4.78 -13.15 3.96
C THR A 136 -5.60 -11.98 3.41
N VAL A 137 -5.19 -11.39 2.28
CA VAL A 137 -5.89 -10.21 1.72
C VAL A 137 -6.97 -10.57 0.70
N THR A 138 -7.01 -11.81 0.24
CA THR A 138 -8.00 -12.32 -0.73
C THR A 138 -9.03 -13.27 -0.12
N GLY A 139 -8.74 -13.86 1.04
CA GLY A 139 -9.71 -14.59 1.86
C GLY A 139 -10.65 -13.68 2.65
#